data_AF-A0AAW9BNC4-F1
#
_entry.id   AF-A0AAW9BNC4-F1
#
_cell.length_a   1.000
_cell.length_b   1.000
_cell.length_c   1.000
_cell.angle_alpha   90.00
_cell.angle_beta   90.00
_cell.angle_gamma   90.00
#
_symmetry.space_group_name_H-M   'P 1'
#
loop_
_entity.id
_entity.type
_entity.pdbx_description
1 polymer ?
#
loop_
_entity_poly.entity_id
_entity_poly.type
_entity_poly.pdbx_seq_one_letter_code
_entity_poly.pdbx_strand_id
1 'polypeptide(L)' 'IDGSLDEIMRDYESQVLERLYQSFPSSRKLAKRLNVSHTSIANKLRDYGIRKN' A
#
# COMPACT_ATOMS: atom_id res chain seq x y z
N ILE A 1 -8.34 -21.90 11.11
CA ILE A 1 -7.69 -21.54 9.83
C ILE A 1 -8.47 -20.36 9.29
N ASP A 2 -8.25 -19.16 9.85
CA ASP A 2 -8.98 -17.93 9.50
C ASP A 2 -8.08 -17.01 8.66
N GLY A 3 -7.55 -17.55 7.56
CA GLY A 3 -6.58 -16.87 6.68
C GLY A 3 -7.11 -16.57 5.28
N SER A 4 -8.43 -16.55 5.05
CA SER A 4 -8.93 -16.67 3.67
C SER A 4 -9.19 -15.38 2.91
N LEU A 5 -9.28 -14.21 3.56
CA LEU A 5 -9.68 -12.97 2.87
C LEU A 5 -8.87 -11.77 3.31
N ASP A 6 -8.69 -11.57 4.62
CA ASP A 6 -7.85 -10.49 5.14
C ASP A 6 -6.38 -10.65 4.75
N GLU A 7 -5.88 -11.88 4.69
CA GLU A 7 -4.49 -12.17 4.31
C GLU A 7 -4.27 -11.92 2.82
N ILE A 8 -5.19 -12.39 1.97
CA ILE A 8 -5.19 -12.13 0.52
C ILE A 8 -5.35 -10.62 0.25
N MET A 9 -6.22 -9.94 1.00
CA MET A 9 -6.46 -8.52 0.82
C MET A 9 -5.24 -7.69 1.24
N ARG A 10 -4.53 -8.07 2.31
CA ARG A 10 -3.25 -7.43 2.68
C ARG A 10 -2.17 -7.65 1.64
N ASP A 11 -2.04 -8.87 1.12
CA ASP A 11 -1.03 -9.21 0.12
C ASP A 11 -1.32 -8.51 -1.22
N TYR A 12 -2.59 -8.41 -1.60
CA TYR A 12 -2.99 -7.65 -2.77
C TYR A 12 -2.77 -6.14 -2.57
N GLU A 13 -3.14 -5.59 -1.41
CA GLU A 13 -2.87 -4.19 -1.09
C GLU A 13 -1.37 -3.88 -1.10
N SER A 14 -0.53 -4.73 -0.51
CA SER A 14 0.92 -4.51 -0.46
C SER A 14 1.53 -4.52 -1.87
N GLN A 15 1.17 -5.49 -2.71
CA GLN A 15 1.64 -5.58 -4.09
C GLN A 15 1.17 -4.39 -4.95
N VAL A 16 -0.08 -3.95 -4.79
CA VAL A 16 -0.62 -2.78 -5.49
C VAL A 16 0.09 -1.51 -5.04
N LEU A 17 0.31 -1.36 -3.73
CA LEU A 17 1.03 -0.24 -3.15
C LEU A 17 2.48 -0.20 -3.62
N GLU A 18 3.17 -1.33 -3.67
CA GLU A 18 4.56 -1.43 -4.13
C GLU A 18 4.71 -1.02 -5.60
N ARG A 19 3.89 -1.60 -6.49
CA ARG A 19 3.90 -1.24 -7.92
C ARG A 19 3.57 0.23 -8.15
N LEU A 20 2.57 0.74 -7.45
CA LEU A 20 2.19 2.14 -7.56
C LEU A 20 3.25 3.06 -6.96
N TYR A 21 3.95 2.64 -5.91
CA TYR A 21 5.01 3.42 -5.30
C TYR A 21 6.28 3.47 -6.18
N GLN A 22 6.58 2.40 -6.92
CA GLN A 22 7.62 2.41 -7.95
C GLN A 22 7.28 3.37 -9.11
N SER A 23 6.04 3.38 -9.58
CA SER A 23 5.58 4.28 -10.66
C SER A 23 5.39 5.73 -10.18
N PHE A 24 5.01 5.91 -8.91
CA PHE A 24 4.75 7.20 -8.28
C PHE A 24 5.50 7.29 -6.95
N PRO A 25 6.71 7.86 -6.91
CA PRO A 25 7.53 7.97 -5.69
C PRO A 25 6.93 8.89 -4.61
N SER A 26 5.68 9.34 -4.78
CA SER A 26 4.98 10.20 -3.83
C SER A 26 3.72 9.51 -3.30
N SER A 27 3.79 9.09 -2.04
CA SER A 27 2.69 8.52 -1.25
C SER A 27 1.45 9.43 -1.25
N ARG A 28 1.66 10.75 -1.38
CA ARG A 28 0.59 11.76 -1.41
C ARG A 28 -0.22 11.77 -2.72
N LYS A 29 0.41 11.57 -3.89
CA LYS A 29 -0.31 11.44 -5.16
C LYS A 29 -1.03 10.10 -5.24
N LEU A 30 -0.42 9.05 -4.69
CA LEU A 30 -0.99 7.72 -4.59
C LEU A 30 -2.28 7.73 -3.77
N ALA A 31 -2.21 8.30 -2.56
CA ALA A 31 -3.34 8.45 -1.65
C ALA A 31 -4.52 9.21 -2.28
N LYS A 32 -4.22 10.34 -2.94
CA LYS A 32 -5.24 11.15 -3.63
C LYS A 32 -5.93 10.37 -4.76
N ARG A 33 -5.22 9.45 -5.42
CA ARG A 33 -5.76 8.65 -6.54
C ARG A 33 -6.55 7.43 -6.07
N LEU A 34 -6.12 6.82 -4.97
CA LEU A 34 -6.81 5.70 -4.31
C LEU A 34 -7.96 6.16 -3.40
N ASN A 35 -8.17 7.47 -3.27
CA ASN A 35 -9.18 8.09 -2.41
C ASN A 35 -9.06 7.65 -0.93
N VAL A 36 -7.82 7.43 -0.49
CA VAL A 36 -7.49 7.04 0.87
C VAL A 36 -6.58 8.09 1.50
N SER A 37 -6.53 8.13 2.83
CA SER A 37 -5.69 9.08 3.54
C SER A 37 -4.20 8.80 3.28
N HIS A 38 -3.42 9.87 3.04
CA HIS A 38 -1.97 9.73 2.85
C HIS A 38 -1.30 9.12 4.08
N THR A 39 -1.84 9.38 5.28
CA THR A 39 -1.39 8.80 6.54
C THR A 39 -1.64 7.29 6.57
N SER A 40 -2.79 6.83 6.07
CA SER A 40 -3.11 5.39 5.98
C SER A 40 -2.19 4.69 4.98
N ILE A 41 -1.94 5.29 3.82
CA ILE A 41 -0.96 4.78 2.85
C ILE A 41 0.44 4.77 3.45
N ALA A 42 0.85 5.84 4.15
CA ALA A 42 2.18 5.92 4.76
C ALA A 42 2.38 4.87 5.86
N ASN A 43 1.36 4.62 6.68
CA ASN A 43 1.37 3.55 7.68
C ASN A 43 1.40 2.18 7.01
N LYS A 44 0.56 1.92 6.00
CA LYS A 44 0.58 0.66 5.24
C LYS A 44 1.93 0.41 4.56
N LEU A 45 2.51 1.40 3.88
CA LEU A 45 3.84 1.28 3.27
C LEU A 45 4.93 0.97 4.31
N ARG A 46 4.83 1.57 5.51
CA ARG A 46 5.74 1.31 6.62
C ARG A 46 5.56 -0.10 7.20
N ASP A 47 4.32 -0.52 7.43
CA ASP A 47 3.98 -1.84 7.96
C ASP A 47 4.36 -2.96 6.99
N TYR A 48 4.13 -2.75 5.68
CA TYR A 48 4.52 -3.69 4.63
C TYR A 48 6.01 -3.63 4.27
N GLY A 49 6.80 -2.71 4.86
CA GLY A 49 8.22 -2.59 4.56
C GLY A 49 8.54 -2.09 3.14
N ILE A 50 7.55 -1.55 2.43
CA ILE A 50 7.69 -1.06 1.04
C ILE A 50 8.48 0.25 1.08
N ARG A 51 9.80 0.17 0.86
CA ARG A 51 10.71 1.31 0.76
C ARG A 51 11.19 1.47 -0.68
N LYS A 52 11.27 2.72 -1.13
CA LYS A 52 11.84 3.08 -2.42
C LYS A 52 13.33 2.75 -2.35
N ASN A 53 13.78 1.75 -3.10
CA ASN A 53 15.17 1.70 -3.55
C ASN A 53 15.35 2.73 -4.68
#